data_AF-A0A2V6PRT2-F1
#
_entry.id   AF-A0A2V6PRT2-F1
#
_cell.length_a   1.000
_cell.length_b   1.000
_cell.length_c   1.000
_cell.angle_alpha   90.00
_cell.angle_beta   90.00
_cell.angle_gamma   90.00
#
_symmetry.space_group_name_H-M   'P 1'
#
loop_
_entity.id
_entity.type
_entity.pdbx_description
1 polymer ?
#
loop_
_entity_poly.entity_id
_entity_poly.type
_entity_poly.pdbx_seq_one_letter_code
_entity_poly.pdbx_strand_id
1 'polypeptide(L)'
;MTVTKRWLWAIAVGFLSVIGQGSLAWGASLHGRWDIVSIQGSDVVPGGVASAMANDGSLITLTGSGTFVAPKSSGTPHAVTGGGTWETRGFLGVGAASGTYSVTALVHFEPAPGTLPLVNDLVGDADEASAGLLVLRIAYSDGSQGILVVSCRLESFDTDAVFEGITASKGFVDFWRNFPIRGSNRTLFHVRQ
;
A
#
# COMPACT_ATOMS: atom_id res chain seq x y z
N MET A 1 54.26 -73.00 -0.03
CA MET A 1 54.92 -72.17 -1.05
C MET A 1 53.99 -71.01 -1.37
N THR A 2 54.11 -69.89 -0.64
CA THR A 2 54.89 -68.68 -0.98
C THR A 2 54.18 -67.71 -1.94
N VAL A 3 53.87 -66.52 -1.36
CA VAL A 3 53.93 -65.16 -1.93
C VAL A 3 52.67 -64.55 -2.61
N THR A 4 51.97 -63.77 -1.77
CA THR A 4 51.47 -62.38 -1.93
C THR A 4 51.76 -61.59 -3.23
N LYS A 5 50.78 -60.81 -3.75
CA LYS A 5 50.49 -59.37 -3.48
C LYS A 5 49.71 -58.69 -4.64
N ARG A 6 48.57 -58.06 -4.28
CA ARG A 6 47.98 -56.79 -4.82
C ARG A 6 47.50 -56.85 -6.30
N TRP A 7 46.35 -56.32 -6.67
CA TRP A 7 46.08 -54.88 -6.77
C TRP A 7 44.60 -54.58 -6.51
N LEU A 8 44.36 -53.56 -5.68
CA LEU A 8 43.07 -52.90 -5.47
C LEU A 8 42.96 -51.76 -6.46
N TRP A 9 41.85 -51.68 -7.20
CA TRP A 9 41.32 -50.41 -7.67
C TRP A 9 39.82 -50.38 -7.38
N ALA A 10 39.49 -49.59 -6.36
CA ALA A 10 38.13 -49.17 -6.05
C ALA A 10 37.70 -48.11 -7.06
N ILE A 11 36.49 -48.23 -7.61
CA ILE A 11 35.80 -47.10 -8.22
C ILE A 11 34.58 -46.82 -7.33
N ALA A 12 34.71 -45.76 -6.53
CA ALA A 12 33.65 -45.22 -5.72
C ALA A 12 32.57 -44.62 -6.63
N VAL A 13 31.32 -45.03 -6.42
CA VAL A 13 30.13 -44.40 -6.99
C VAL A 13 29.96 -43.04 -6.31
N GLY A 14 30.33 -41.96 -7.00
CA GLY A 14 30.00 -40.60 -6.57
C GLY A 14 28.54 -40.30 -6.87
N PHE A 15 27.66 -40.48 -5.88
CA PHE A 15 26.36 -39.81 -5.88
C PHE A 15 26.60 -38.32 -5.62
N LEU A 16 26.62 -37.52 -6.70
CA LEU A 16 26.57 -36.07 -6.59
C LEU A 16 25.17 -35.70 -6.10
N SER A 17 25.02 -35.52 -4.79
CA SER A 17 23.88 -34.87 -4.18
C SER A 17 23.84 -33.42 -4.69
N VAL A 18 22.97 -33.16 -5.66
CA VAL A 18 22.51 -31.81 -5.97
C VAL A 18 21.69 -31.36 -4.75
N ILE A 19 22.37 -30.79 -3.77
CA ILE A 19 21.71 -29.93 -2.80
C ILE A 19 21.27 -28.73 -3.62
N GLY A 20 20.01 -28.76 -4.05
CA GLY A 20 19.35 -27.58 -4.54
C GLY A 20 19.55 -26.50 -3.48
N GLN A 21 20.34 -25.50 -3.81
CA GLN A 21 20.37 -24.25 -3.07
C GLN A 21 18.99 -23.63 -3.27
N GLY A 22 18.00 -24.11 -2.51
CA GLY A 22 16.82 -23.32 -2.23
C GLY A 22 17.36 -22.08 -1.56
N SER A 23 17.47 -20.98 -2.32
CA SER A 23 17.67 -19.67 -1.74
C SER A 23 16.52 -19.48 -0.74
N LEU A 24 16.81 -19.68 0.54
CA LEU A 24 15.98 -19.11 1.59
C LEU A 24 16.15 -17.60 1.42
N ALA A 25 15.32 -17.00 0.58
CA ALA A 25 15.16 -15.56 0.55
C ALA A 25 14.65 -15.20 1.95
N TRP A 26 15.53 -14.72 2.81
CA TRP A 26 15.13 -14.06 4.04
C TRP A 26 14.35 -12.83 3.57
N GLY A 27 13.03 -12.93 3.60
CA GLY A 27 12.14 -11.93 3.02
C GLY A 27 12.28 -10.62 3.76
N ALA A 28 13.04 -9.68 3.22
CA ALA A 28 13.03 -8.33 3.72
C ALA A 28 11.60 -7.76 3.58
N SER A 29 11.11 -7.09 4.62
CA SER A 29 9.79 -6.47 4.65
C SER A 29 9.90 -4.97 4.41
N LEU A 30 8.97 -4.41 3.64
CA LEU A 30 8.77 -2.97 3.55
C LEU A 30 7.89 -2.53 4.71
N HIS A 31 8.41 -1.65 5.55
CA HIS A 31 7.63 -0.98 6.58
C HIS A 31 7.15 0.34 6.01
N GLY A 32 5.83 0.47 5.88
CA GLY A 32 5.22 1.63 5.30
C GLY A 32 4.32 2.38 6.27
N ARG A 33 4.25 3.69 6.08
CA ARG A 33 3.20 4.56 6.58
C ARG A 33 2.46 5.18 5.40
N TRP A 34 1.17 5.36 5.55
CA TRP A 34 0.32 6.03 4.56
C TRP A 34 -0.51 7.10 5.23
N ASP A 35 -0.68 8.23 4.54
CA ASP A 35 -1.51 9.34 4.99
C ASP A 35 -2.31 9.92 3.83
N ILE A 36 -3.55 10.29 4.12
CA ILE A 36 -4.26 11.32 3.38
C ILE A 36 -3.82 12.66 3.97
N VAL A 37 -3.08 13.44 3.19
CA VAL A 37 -2.38 14.65 3.63
C VAL A 37 -3.08 15.91 3.14
N SER A 38 -2.76 17.03 3.75
CA SER A 38 -3.15 18.37 3.32
C SER A 38 -1.91 19.16 2.94
N ILE A 39 -2.04 20.05 1.95
CA ILE A 39 -0.96 20.94 1.53
C ILE A 39 -1.31 22.35 2.00
N GLN A 40 -0.46 22.92 2.85
CA GLN A 40 -0.63 24.25 3.43
C GLN A 40 0.58 25.12 3.07
N GLY A 41 0.45 25.89 1.99
CA GLY A 41 1.59 26.61 1.44
C GLY A 41 2.64 25.63 0.91
N SER A 42 3.84 25.64 1.51
CA SER A 42 4.93 24.70 1.21
C SER A 42 4.93 23.45 2.08
N ASP A 43 4.00 23.33 3.02
CA ASP A 43 4.04 22.28 4.03
C ASP A 43 3.07 21.15 3.68
N VAL A 44 3.55 19.91 3.75
CA VAL A 44 2.73 18.69 3.72
C VAL A 44 2.42 18.33 5.17
N VAL A 45 1.13 18.32 5.54
CA VAL A 45 0.68 18.07 6.91
C VAL A 45 -0.34 16.93 6.97
N PRO A 46 -0.45 16.21 8.10
CA PRO A 46 -1.45 15.15 8.25
C PRO A 46 -2.88 15.71 8.31
N GLY A 47 -3.87 14.82 8.20
CA GLY A 47 -5.28 15.18 8.40
C GLY A 47 -5.94 15.77 7.15
N GLY A 48 -5.48 15.38 5.97
CA GLY A 48 -6.13 15.71 4.71
C GLY A 48 -7.47 15.01 4.52
N VAL A 49 -8.12 15.36 3.42
CA VAL A 49 -9.34 14.71 2.94
C VAL A 49 -9.14 14.23 1.51
N ALA A 50 -9.77 13.12 1.16
CA ALA A 50 -9.81 12.62 -0.20
C ALA A 50 -11.20 12.08 -0.56
N SER A 51 -11.66 12.34 -1.78
CA SER A 51 -12.99 11.95 -2.23
C SER A 51 -12.97 11.14 -3.52
N ALA A 52 -13.95 10.25 -3.65
CA ALA A 52 -14.23 9.51 -4.87
C ALA A 52 -15.74 9.46 -5.14
N MET A 53 -16.10 9.22 -6.39
CA MET A 53 -17.46 9.31 -6.91
C MET A 53 -17.94 7.96 -7.45
N ALA A 54 -19.18 7.61 -7.13
CA ALA A 54 -19.88 6.46 -7.67
C ALA A 54 -20.63 6.81 -8.97
N ASN A 55 -21.22 5.80 -9.63
CA ASN A 55 -21.88 5.96 -10.92
C ASN A 55 -23.14 6.86 -10.88
N ASP A 56 -23.81 6.94 -9.73
CA ASP A 56 -24.97 7.81 -9.52
C ASP A 56 -24.59 9.26 -9.17
N GLY A 57 -23.28 9.58 -9.16
CA GLY A 57 -22.75 10.88 -8.80
C GLY A 57 -22.68 11.14 -7.29
N SER A 58 -23.02 10.16 -6.45
CA SER A 58 -22.75 10.24 -5.01
C SER A 58 -21.25 10.22 -4.73
N LEU A 59 -20.87 10.90 -3.67
CA LEU A 59 -19.48 11.01 -3.22
C LEU A 59 -19.28 10.24 -1.93
N ILE A 60 -18.10 9.66 -1.78
CA ILE A 60 -17.52 9.31 -0.49
C ILE A 60 -16.30 10.19 -0.26
N THR A 61 -16.17 10.75 0.93
CA THR A 61 -15.03 11.55 1.39
C THR A 61 -14.44 10.89 2.62
N LEU A 62 -13.13 10.69 2.62
CA LEU A 62 -12.40 10.02 3.70
C LEU A 62 -11.29 10.92 4.24
N THR A 63 -11.03 10.80 5.53
CA THR A 63 -9.74 11.14 6.15
C THR A 63 -9.03 9.83 6.51
N GLY A 64 -7.73 9.87 6.77
CA GLY A 64 -7.10 8.72 7.42
C GLY A 64 -5.61 8.62 7.23
N SER A 65 -5.02 7.76 8.05
CA SER A 65 -3.63 7.35 7.98
C SER A 65 -3.44 6.01 8.67
N GLY A 66 -2.26 5.41 8.51
CA GLY A 66 -1.93 4.15 9.15
C GLY A 66 -0.55 3.63 8.77
N THR A 67 -0.28 2.39 9.18
CA THR A 67 0.97 1.70 8.90
C THR A 67 0.73 0.32 8.33
N PHE A 68 1.70 -0.19 7.57
CA PHE A 68 1.64 -1.52 6.99
C PHE A 68 3.03 -2.15 6.95
N VAL A 69 3.04 -3.48 6.89
CA VAL A 69 4.25 -4.26 6.63
C VAL A 69 3.99 -5.15 5.42
N ALA A 70 4.57 -4.78 4.28
CA ALA A 70 4.44 -5.50 3.03
C ALA A 70 5.65 -6.42 2.80
N PRO A 71 5.45 -7.68 2.40
CA PRO A 71 6.58 -8.54 2.04
C PRO A 71 7.18 -8.09 0.69
N LYS A 72 8.51 -8.07 0.55
CA LYS A 72 9.16 -7.77 -0.75
C LYS A 72 9.00 -8.88 -1.81
N SER A 73 8.60 -10.07 -1.40
CA SER A 73 8.34 -11.23 -2.28
C SER A 73 7.04 -11.92 -1.88
N SER A 74 6.64 -12.96 -2.62
CA SER A 74 5.45 -13.75 -2.32
C SER A 74 5.38 -14.14 -0.84
N GLY A 75 4.41 -13.60 -0.11
CA GLY A 75 4.22 -13.80 1.32
C GLY A 75 2.90 -13.20 1.78
N THR A 76 2.43 -13.62 2.96
CA THR A 76 1.21 -13.08 3.55
C THR A 76 1.47 -11.66 4.05
N PRO A 77 0.66 -10.66 3.66
CA PRO A 77 0.73 -9.32 4.24
C PRO A 77 0.66 -9.36 5.77
N HIS A 78 1.53 -8.60 6.43
CA HIS A 78 1.67 -8.59 7.88
C HIS A 78 0.79 -7.52 8.55
N ALA A 79 1.10 -7.19 9.81
CA ALA A 79 0.44 -6.18 10.63
C ALA A 79 0.12 -4.90 9.84
N VAL A 80 -1.14 -4.50 9.93
CA VAL A 80 -1.65 -3.26 9.36
C VAL A 80 -2.41 -2.52 10.45
N THR A 81 -2.29 -1.19 10.44
CA THR A 81 -3.08 -0.31 11.28
C THR A 81 -3.67 0.80 10.42
N GLY A 82 -4.60 1.54 11.00
CA GLY A 82 -5.10 2.77 10.42
C GLY A 82 -6.60 2.81 10.33
N GLY A 83 -7.07 3.90 9.75
CA GLY A 83 -8.47 4.23 9.68
C GLY A 83 -8.66 5.73 9.59
N GLY A 84 -9.90 6.15 9.76
CA GLY A 84 -10.25 7.57 9.74
C GLY A 84 -11.75 7.76 9.77
N THR A 85 -12.20 8.90 9.28
CA THR A 85 -13.62 9.22 9.12
C THR A 85 -14.04 9.03 7.68
N TRP A 86 -15.33 8.78 7.49
CA TRP A 86 -15.95 8.80 6.18
C TRP A 86 -17.24 9.63 6.22
N GLU A 87 -17.57 10.20 5.07
CA GLU A 87 -18.86 10.82 4.80
C GLU A 87 -19.30 10.43 3.40
N THR A 88 -20.57 10.02 3.25
CA THR A 88 -21.21 9.90 1.94
C THR A 88 -22.21 11.02 1.73
N ARG A 89 -22.31 11.52 0.51
CA ARG A 89 -23.37 12.47 0.10
C ARG A 89 -23.91 12.04 -1.26
N GLY A 90 -25.23 12.00 -1.41
CA GLY A 90 -25.87 11.76 -2.71
C GLY A 90 -25.59 12.88 -3.70
N PHE A 91 -25.95 12.65 -4.96
CA PHE A 91 -25.88 13.67 -6.01
C PHE A 91 -26.71 14.90 -5.59
N LEU A 92 -26.11 16.09 -5.63
CA LEU A 92 -26.65 17.36 -5.10
C LEU A 92 -26.70 17.50 -3.56
N GLY A 93 -26.05 16.62 -2.80
CA GLY A 93 -25.90 16.75 -1.35
C GLY A 93 -27.07 16.21 -0.51
N VAL A 94 -28.00 15.47 -1.13
CA VAL A 94 -29.12 14.80 -0.44
C VAL A 94 -28.64 13.48 0.17
N GLY A 95 -29.12 13.12 1.37
CA GLY A 95 -28.85 11.81 1.98
C GLY A 95 -27.41 11.65 2.50
N ALA A 96 -26.96 12.58 3.34
CA ALA A 96 -25.64 12.49 3.95
C ALA A 96 -25.60 11.45 5.08
N ALA A 97 -24.55 10.63 5.11
CA ALA A 97 -24.24 9.75 6.23
C ALA A 97 -22.74 9.85 6.54
N SER A 98 -22.36 9.58 7.78
CA SER A 98 -20.96 9.65 8.19
C SER A 98 -20.65 8.68 9.32
N GLY A 99 -19.36 8.44 9.53
CA GLY A 99 -18.88 7.59 10.60
C GLY A 99 -17.37 7.45 10.57
N THR A 100 -16.88 6.36 11.15
CA THR A 100 -15.46 5.99 11.11
C THR A 100 -15.25 4.70 10.33
N TYR A 101 -14.02 4.46 9.92
CA TYR A 101 -13.60 3.18 9.39
C TYR A 101 -12.26 2.77 10.00
N SER A 102 -12.02 1.46 10.09
CA SER A 102 -10.75 0.88 10.48
C SER A 102 -10.20 -0.01 9.38
N VAL A 103 -8.87 -0.03 9.24
CA VAL A 103 -8.18 -0.95 8.35
C VAL A 103 -8.10 -2.31 9.01
N THR A 104 -8.48 -3.35 8.27
CA THR A 104 -8.56 -4.73 8.78
C THR A 104 -7.55 -5.67 8.14
N ALA A 105 -7.08 -5.36 6.93
CA ALA A 105 -6.01 -6.12 6.27
C ALA A 105 -5.30 -5.28 5.21
N LEU A 106 -3.99 -5.52 5.04
CA LEU A 106 -3.27 -5.15 3.83
C LEU A 106 -3.61 -6.16 2.74
N VAL A 107 -4.06 -5.69 1.57
CA VAL A 107 -4.31 -6.55 0.40
C VAL A 107 -3.07 -6.55 -0.50
N HIS A 108 -2.54 -5.36 -0.79
CA HIS A 108 -1.41 -5.20 -1.70
C HIS A 108 -0.74 -3.84 -1.48
N PHE A 109 0.57 -3.79 -1.70
CA PHE A 109 1.32 -2.55 -1.85
C PHE A 109 2.31 -2.71 -3.01
N GLU A 110 2.28 -1.79 -3.96
CA GLU A 110 3.24 -1.70 -5.06
C GLU A 110 3.94 -0.33 -4.99
N PRO A 111 5.24 -0.29 -4.70
CA PRO A 111 6.01 0.95 -4.78
C PRO A 111 6.02 1.51 -6.21
N ALA A 112 5.93 2.83 -6.35
CA ALA A 112 6.11 3.52 -7.62
C ALA A 112 7.34 4.45 -7.54
N PRO A 113 7.99 4.77 -8.68
CA PRO A 113 9.04 5.77 -8.70
C PRO A 113 8.47 7.17 -8.46
N GLY A 114 9.32 8.07 -7.99
CA GLY A 114 9.02 9.47 -7.83
C GLY A 114 9.82 10.07 -6.68
N THR A 115 9.87 11.40 -6.62
CA THR A 115 10.57 12.15 -5.58
C THR A 115 9.65 13.18 -4.98
N LEU A 116 9.71 13.35 -3.66
CA LEU A 116 8.97 14.43 -3.02
C LEU A 116 9.47 15.78 -3.60
N PRO A 117 8.55 16.69 -4.00
CA PRO A 117 8.93 18.04 -4.41
C PRO A 117 9.70 18.77 -3.31
N LEU A 118 10.25 19.95 -3.62
CA LEU A 118 10.79 20.86 -2.61
C LEU A 118 9.65 21.44 -1.74
N VAL A 119 9.19 20.65 -0.78
CA VAL A 119 8.17 20.94 0.23
C VAL A 119 8.68 20.51 1.60
N ASN A 120 8.13 21.10 2.66
CA ASN A 120 8.42 20.67 4.02
C ASN A 120 7.52 19.49 4.36
N ASP A 121 8.10 18.30 4.54
CA ASP A 121 7.37 17.13 5.04
C ASP A 121 7.21 17.23 6.56
N LEU A 122 5.99 17.51 7.02
CA LEU A 122 5.62 17.51 8.44
C LEU A 122 4.81 16.25 8.80
N VAL A 123 4.78 15.27 7.90
CA VAL A 123 4.05 14.02 8.03
C VAL A 123 5.00 12.92 8.48
N GLY A 124 6.15 12.75 7.83
CA GLY A 124 7.14 11.71 8.16
C GLY A 124 8.58 12.15 7.87
N ASP A 125 9.48 11.18 7.71
CA ASP A 125 10.85 11.43 7.29
C ASP A 125 10.90 11.64 5.77
N ALA A 126 11.37 12.80 5.31
CA ALA A 126 11.41 13.13 3.90
C ALA A 126 12.27 12.15 3.07
N ASP A 127 13.29 11.53 3.69
CA ASP A 127 14.13 10.54 3.02
C ASP A 127 13.41 9.19 2.80
N GLU A 128 12.33 8.94 3.53
CA GLU A 128 11.46 7.77 3.36
C GLU A 128 10.28 8.05 2.41
N ALA A 129 10.10 9.29 1.95
CA ALA A 129 8.97 9.69 1.12
C ALA A 129 8.88 8.85 -0.18
N SER A 130 7.69 8.35 -0.47
CA SER A 130 7.49 7.37 -1.54
C SER A 130 6.15 7.52 -2.25
N ALA A 131 6.14 7.13 -3.52
CA ALA A 131 4.96 6.96 -4.35
C ALA A 131 4.53 5.48 -4.38
N GLY A 132 3.29 5.20 -4.80
CA GLY A 132 2.84 3.82 -4.92
C GLY A 132 1.33 3.64 -4.99
N LEU A 133 0.93 2.38 -4.94
CA LEU A 133 -0.46 1.96 -4.87
C LEU A 133 -0.66 1.02 -3.67
N LEU A 134 -1.45 1.46 -2.70
CA LEU A 134 -1.80 0.71 -1.50
C LEU A 134 -3.27 0.27 -1.58
N VAL A 135 -3.53 -1.02 -1.39
CA VAL A 135 -4.87 -1.60 -1.38
C VAL A 135 -5.13 -2.22 0.00
N LEU A 136 -6.20 -1.77 0.65
CA LEU A 136 -6.55 -2.12 2.02
C LEU A 136 -7.97 -2.68 2.10
N ARG A 137 -8.18 -3.67 2.97
CA ARG A 137 -9.51 -4.03 3.43
C ARG A 137 -9.88 -3.12 4.60
N ILE A 138 -11.10 -2.60 4.59
CA ILE A 138 -11.62 -1.71 5.64
C ILE A 138 -12.98 -2.16 6.14
N ALA A 139 -13.28 -1.83 7.40
CA ALA A 139 -14.57 -2.00 8.03
C ALA A 139 -15.11 -0.64 8.45
N TYR A 140 -16.35 -0.33 8.10
CA TYR A 140 -17.03 0.91 8.48
C TYR A 140 -17.81 0.73 9.78
N SER A 141 -17.95 1.82 10.54
CA SER A 141 -18.66 1.84 11.83
C SER A 141 -20.15 1.53 11.74
N ASP A 142 -20.76 1.67 10.56
CA ASP A 142 -22.15 1.28 10.30
C ASP A 142 -22.33 -0.20 9.96
N GLY A 143 -21.26 -1.00 10.09
CA GLY A 143 -21.26 -2.45 9.86
C GLY A 143 -20.95 -2.86 8.42
N SER A 144 -20.94 -1.93 7.47
CA SER A 144 -20.53 -2.23 6.09
C SER A 144 -19.01 -2.50 5.98
N GLN A 145 -18.62 -3.25 4.96
CA GLN A 145 -17.22 -3.57 4.64
C GLN A 145 -16.84 -2.93 3.32
N GLY A 146 -15.54 -2.80 3.07
CA GLY A 146 -15.03 -2.16 1.86
C GLY A 146 -13.57 -2.45 1.54
N ILE A 147 -13.16 -1.92 0.40
CA ILE A 147 -11.77 -1.77 -0.03
C ILE A 147 -11.45 -0.28 -0.07
N LEU A 148 -10.28 0.11 0.43
CA LEU A 148 -9.71 1.43 0.23
C LEU A 148 -8.47 1.28 -0.65
N VAL A 149 -8.43 2.01 -1.75
CA VAL A 149 -7.24 2.18 -2.57
C VAL A 149 -6.69 3.56 -2.31
N VAL A 150 -5.41 3.63 -1.93
CA VAL A 150 -4.66 4.88 -1.76
C VAL A 150 -3.59 4.91 -2.83
N SER A 151 -3.58 5.95 -3.65
CA SER A 151 -2.66 6.10 -4.78
C SER A 151 -1.90 7.40 -4.64
N CYS A 152 -0.58 7.29 -4.52
CA CYS A 152 0.35 8.41 -4.39
C CYS A 152 1.20 8.52 -5.65
N ARG A 153 1.21 9.71 -6.24
CA ARG A 153 2.05 10.12 -7.36
C ARG A 153 2.92 11.29 -6.92
N LEU A 154 4.23 11.10 -7.00
CA LEU A 154 5.23 12.13 -6.72
C LEU A 154 5.82 12.71 -8.03
N GLU A 155 6.64 13.74 -7.91
CA GLU A 155 7.30 14.37 -9.07
C GLU A 155 8.25 13.40 -9.76
N SER A 156 8.64 13.74 -11.01
CA SER A 156 9.47 12.93 -11.93
C SER A 156 8.81 11.65 -12.47
N PHE A 157 7.58 11.36 -12.07
CA PHE A 157 6.77 10.26 -12.61
C PHE A 157 5.53 10.81 -13.33
N ASP A 158 5.72 11.12 -14.61
CA ASP A 158 4.70 11.71 -15.48
C ASP A 158 3.97 10.63 -16.28
N THR A 159 2.90 10.09 -15.70
CA THR A 159 1.98 9.17 -16.39
C THR A 159 0.55 9.37 -15.91
N ASP A 160 -0.37 9.53 -16.85
CA ASP A 160 -1.81 9.61 -16.57
C ASP A 160 -2.39 8.27 -16.09
N ALA A 161 -1.60 7.18 -16.15
CA ALA A 161 -2.01 5.88 -15.65
C ALA A 161 -2.10 5.83 -14.11
N VAL A 162 -1.44 6.75 -13.40
CA VAL A 162 -1.46 6.80 -11.92
C VAL A 162 -2.20 8.05 -11.46
N PHE A 163 -3.34 7.84 -10.81
CA PHE A 163 -4.08 8.93 -10.19
C PHE A 163 -3.51 9.29 -8.82
N GLU A 164 -3.73 10.51 -8.36
CA GLU A 164 -3.39 10.96 -7.01
C GLU A 164 -4.67 11.02 -6.16
N GLY A 165 -4.70 10.35 -5.00
CA GLY A 165 -5.87 10.33 -4.11
C GLY A 165 -6.35 8.93 -3.72
N ILE A 166 -7.67 8.74 -3.68
CA ILE A 166 -8.30 7.47 -3.27
C ILE A 166 -9.38 7.00 -4.23
N THR A 167 -9.67 5.70 -4.18
CA THR A 167 -10.98 5.11 -4.51
C THR A 167 -11.42 4.23 -3.34
N ALA A 168 -12.71 3.93 -3.24
CA ALA A 168 -13.21 3.10 -2.16
C ALA A 168 -14.48 2.34 -2.54
N SER A 169 -14.71 1.20 -1.91
CA SER A 169 -16.01 0.54 -1.92
C SER A 169 -16.65 0.56 -0.53
N LYS A 170 -17.98 0.61 -0.50
CA LYS A 170 -18.77 0.52 0.74
C LYS A 170 -19.99 -0.35 0.48
N GLY A 171 -20.02 -1.53 1.10
CA GLY A 171 -21.00 -2.55 0.75
C GLY A 171 -20.84 -2.97 -0.71
N PHE A 172 -21.92 -2.89 -1.50
CA PHE A 172 -21.91 -3.21 -2.94
C PHE A 172 -21.64 -1.98 -3.84
N VAL A 173 -21.47 -0.78 -3.26
CA VAL A 173 -21.25 0.46 -4.03
C VAL A 173 -19.75 0.68 -4.21
N ASP A 174 -19.35 0.95 -5.44
CA ASP A 174 -17.97 1.28 -5.81
C ASP A 174 -17.84 2.77 -6.18
N PHE A 175 -17.00 3.47 -5.43
CA PHE A 175 -16.61 4.86 -5.68
C PHE A 175 -15.29 4.84 -6.45
N TRP A 176 -15.39 4.45 -7.72
CA TRP A 176 -14.27 4.14 -8.59
C TRP A 176 -13.60 5.37 -9.22
N ARG A 177 -14.31 6.51 -9.30
CA ARG A 177 -13.79 7.71 -9.94
C ARG A 177 -13.19 8.64 -8.90
N ASN A 178 -11.86 8.77 -8.90
CA ASN A 178 -11.15 9.82 -8.16
C ASN A 178 -11.81 11.19 -8.42
N PHE A 179 -12.18 11.89 -7.34
CA PHE A 179 -12.86 13.18 -7.42
C PHE A 179 -12.23 14.21 -6.45
N PRO A 180 -11.17 14.93 -6.87
CA PRO A 180 -10.53 15.92 -6.01
C PRO A 180 -11.43 17.15 -5.79
N ILE A 181 -11.68 17.51 -4.53
CA ILE A 181 -12.43 18.69 -4.13
C ILE A 181 -11.43 19.78 -3.68
N ARG A 182 -11.30 20.87 -4.44
CA ARG A 182 -10.55 22.09 -4.05
C ARG A 182 -9.14 21.81 -3.49
N GLY A 183 -8.30 21.10 -4.24
CA GLY A 183 -6.91 20.82 -3.83
C GLY A 183 -6.76 19.68 -2.81
N SER A 184 -7.84 18.99 -2.47
CA SER A 184 -7.82 17.72 -1.73
C SER A 184 -7.22 16.57 -2.55
N ASN A 185 -7.38 15.34 -2.04
CA ASN A 185 -6.86 14.12 -2.66
C ASN A 185 -5.36 14.25 -2.81
N ARG A 186 -4.70 14.42 -1.67
CA ARG A 186 -3.24 14.32 -1.56
C ARG A 186 -2.95 13.19 -0.61
N THR A 187 -2.00 12.38 -0.99
CA THR A 187 -1.57 11.20 -0.27
C THR A 187 -0.05 11.16 -0.26
N LEU A 188 0.50 10.53 0.76
CA LEU A 188 1.94 10.36 0.86
C LEU A 188 2.21 9.03 1.54
N PHE A 189 3.24 8.33 1.05
CA PHE A 189 3.80 7.19 1.74
C PHE A 189 5.17 7.53 2.30
N HIS A 190 5.51 6.87 3.41
CA HIS A 190 6.86 6.78 3.93
C HIS A 190 7.23 5.31 4.00
N VAL A 191 8.26 4.87 3.28
CA VAL A 191 8.61 3.46 3.14
C VAL A 191 10.08 3.23 3.46
N ARG A 192 10.33 2.33 4.42
CA ARG A 192 11.68 1.88 4.80
C ARG A 192 11.83 0.37 4.66
N GLN A 193 13.08 -0.05 4.45
CA GLN A 193 13.46 -1.44 4.19
C GLN A 193 14.14 -2.12 5.38
#